data_AF-A0A7S4RHD1-F1
#
_entry.id   AF-A0A7S4RHD1-F1
#
_cell.length_a   1.000
_cell.length_b   1.000
_cell.length_c   1.000
_cell.angle_alpha   90.00
_cell.angle_beta   90.00
_cell.angle_gamma   90.00
#
_symmetry.space_group_name_H-M   'P 1'
#
loop_
_entity.id
_entity.type
_entity.pdbx_description
1 polymer ?
#
loop_
_entity_poly.entity_id
_entity_poly.type
_entity_poly.pdbx_seq_one_letter_code
_entity_poly.pdbx_strand_id
1 'polypeptide(L)'
;YRENEVSNNDHPFFSHLRELRMTSISITDIKIGNMTRSDINKILFAVIGMSELSQTELLADIIYRKTGGNALLVNQFIKYLWDDGLLWFSFRHRCWKWDTKTLESKDVFKNAADLISQKILFLPTDIQLALKKMACIGSQCDITILLLI
;
A
#
# COMPACT_ATOMS: atom_id res chain seq x y z
N TYR A 1 1.07 -7.81 -15.20
CA TYR A 1 2.28 -7.01 -15.44
C TYR A 1 2.00 -5.58 -15.02
N ARG A 2 2.95 -4.85 -14.41
CA ARG A 2 2.73 -3.43 -14.12
C ARG A 2 3.00 -2.62 -15.38
N GLU A 3 2.05 -1.77 -15.77
CA GLU A 3 2.17 -0.93 -16.99
C GLU A 3 3.47 -0.10 -17.00
N ASN A 4 3.98 0.25 -15.81
CA ASN A 4 5.13 1.14 -15.64
C ASN A 4 6.47 0.39 -15.62
N GLU A 5 6.47 -0.92 -15.38
CA GLU A 5 7.71 -1.71 -15.25
C GLU A 5 8.23 -2.17 -16.62
N VAL A 6 7.36 -2.16 -17.64
CA VAL A 6 7.77 -2.43 -19.00
C VAL A 6 7.18 -1.42 -19.95
N SER A 7 8.04 -0.48 -20.24
CA SER A 7 7.77 0.67 -21.08
C SER A 7 7.92 0.35 -22.57
N ASN A 8 8.43 -0.83 -22.94
CA ASN A 8 8.70 -1.19 -24.33
C ASN A 8 7.67 -2.16 -24.90
N ASN A 9 7.10 -1.77 -26.04
CA ASN A 9 6.24 -2.63 -26.89
C ASN A 9 6.94 -3.90 -27.38
N ASP A 10 8.26 -4.00 -27.22
CA ASP A 10 9.08 -5.16 -27.60
C ASP A 10 9.03 -6.30 -26.57
N HIS A 11 8.40 -6.09 -25.42
CA HIS A 11 8.32 -7.17 -24.42
C HIS A 11 7.40 -8.30 -24.93
N PRO A 12 7.84 -9.58 -24.85
CA PRO A 12 7.12 -10.72 -25.44
C PRO A 12 5.64 -10.81 -25.06
N PHE A 13 5.31 -10.39 -23.82
CA PHE A 13 3.93 -10.32 -23.33
C PHE A 13 3.02 -9.46 -24.23
N PHE A 14 3.46 -8.27 -24.64
CA PHE A 14 2.64 -7.36 -25.45
C PHE A 14 2.47 -7.87 -26.88
N SER A 15 3.48 -8.54 -27.44
CA SER A 15 3.38 -9.22 -28.73
C SER A 15 2.33 -10.34 -28.68
N HIS A 16 2.41 -11.22 -27.68
CA HIS A 16 1.45 -12.32 -27.51
C HIS A 16 0.03 -11.81 -27.26
N LEU A 17 -0.13 -10.74 -26.47
CA LEU A 17 -1.42 -10.10 -26.25
C LEU A 17 -2.01 -9.55 -27.55
N ARG A 18 -1.18 -8.98 -28.43
CA ARG A 18 -1.61 -8.46 -29.74
C ARG A 18 -2.07 -9.61 -30.64
N GLU A 19 -1.32 -10.71 -30.68
CA GLU A 19 -1.70 -11.92 -31.42
C GLU A 19 -3.03 -12.50 -30.93
N LEU A 20 -3.19 -12.64 -29.61
CA LEU A 20 -4.45 -13.11 -29.01
C LEU A 20 -5.61 -12.18 -29.35
N ARG A 21 -5.41 -10.85 -29.34
CA ARG A 21 -6.43 -9.87 -29.75
C ARG A 21 -6.79 -9.94 -31.23
N MET A 22 -5.93 -10.50 -32.09
CA MET A 22 -6.24 -10.75 -33.51
C MET A 22 -7.02 -12.05 -33.73
N THR A 23 -7.10 -12.93 -32.73
CA THR A 23 -7.96 -14.12 -32.77
C THR A 23 -9.39 -13.78 -32.33
N SER A 24 -10.36 -14.66 -32.59
CA SER A 24 -11.75 -14.53 -32.15
C SER A 24 -11.97 -14.77 -30.65
N ILE A 25 -10.91 -14.70 -29.82
CA ILE A 25 -10.97 -14.93 -28.38
C ILE A 25 -11.37 -13.63 -27.66
N SER A 26 -12.29 -13.74 -26.71
CA SER A 26 -12.66 -12.62 -25.84
C SER A 26 -11.57 -12.36 -24.81
N ILE A 27 -11.04 -11.14 -24.79
CA ILE A 27 -10.04 -10.69 -23.81
C ILE A 27 -10.66 -9.58 -22.96
N THR A 28 -10.59 -9.76 -21.64
CA THR A 28 -11.06 -8.77 -20.66
C THR A 28 -9.88 -8.12 -19.96
N ASP A 29 -9.70 -6.82 -20.17
CA ASP A 29 -8.68 -6.04 -19.47
C ASP A 29 -9.21 -5.57 -18.11
N ILE A 30 -8.62 -6.08 -17.02
CA ILE A 30 -8.94 -5.65 -15.65
C ILE A 30 -7.86 -4.68 -15.18
N LYS A 31 -8.20 -3.39 -15.12
CA LYS A 31 -7.31 -2.37 -14.56
C LYS A 31 -7.47 -2.28 -13.05
N ILE A 32 -6.38 -2.51 -12.32
CA ILE A 32 -6.33 -2.35 -10.87
C ILE A 32 -5.90 -0.92 -10.57
N GLY A 33 -6.86 -0.08 -10.17
CA GLY A 33 -6.60 1.28 -9.72
C GLY A 33 -6.32 1.38 -8.22
N ASN A 34 -6.16 2.61 -7.74
CA ASN A 34 -6.20 2.89 -6.30
C ASN A 34 -7.58 2.59 -5.73
N MET A 35 -7.62 2.25 -4.45
CA MET A 35 -8.85 2.02 -3.70
C MET A 35 -9.65 3.31 -3.61
N THR A 36 -10.96 3.22 -3.83
CA THR A 36 -11.84 4.36 -3.58
C THR A 36 -12.09 4.55 -2.09
N ARG A 37 -12.61 5.73 -1.70
CA ARG A 37 -13.12 5.96 -0.33
C ARG A 37 -14.12 4.89 0.11
N SER A 38 -14.99 4.46 -0.79
CA SER A 38 -15.99 3.42 -0.51
C SER A 38 -15.32 2.07 -0.22
N ASP A 39 -14.29 1.71 -0.99
CA ASP A 39 -13.55 0.45 -0.79
C ASP A 39 -12.85 0.45 0.57
N ILE A 40 -12.19 1.55 0.92
CA ILE A 40 -11.55 1.72 2.24
C ILE A 40 -12.62 1.62 3.35
N ASN A 41 -13.76 2.29 3.20
CA ASN A 41 -14.82 2.25 4.20
C ASN A 41 -15.37 0.83 4.41
N LYS A 42 -15.61 0.09 3.34
CA LYS A 42 -16.06 -1.31 3.39
C LYS A 42 -15.05 -2.21 4.10
N ILE A 43 -13.75 -2.01 3.83
CA ILE A 43 -12.68 -2.77 4.48
C ILE A 43 -12.61 -2.43 5.97
N LEU A 44 -12.64 -1.15 6.33
CA LEU A 44 -12.65 -0.72 7.73
C LEU A 44 -13.85 -1.29 8.47
N PHE A 45 -15.05 -1.16 7.90
CA PHE A 45 -16.27 -1.72 8.47
C PHE A 45 -16.15 -3.23 8.73
N ALA A 46 -15.65 -3.98 7.74
CA ALA A 46 -15.46 -5.42 7.85
C ALA A 46 -14.42 -5.83 8.90
N VAL A 47 -13.32 -5.08 9.03
CA VAL A 47 -12.21 -5.39 9.96
C VAL A 47 -12.53 -4.93 11.39
N ILE A 48 -13.16 -3.78 11.54
CA ILE A 48 -13.42 -3.12 12.82
C ILE A 48 -14.73 -3.65 13.44
N GLY A 49 -15.65 -4.20 12.65
CA GLY A 49 -16.86 -4.83 13.17
C GLY A 49 -17.85 -3.84 13.79
N MET A 50 -18.10 -2.74 13.07
CA MET A 50 -19.07 -1.71 13.46
C MET A 50 -20.51 -2.14 13.15
N SER A 51 -21.49 -1.51 13.80
CA SER A 51 -22.91 -1.84 13.57
C SER A 51 -23.45 -1.22 12.28
N GLU A 52 -22.90 -0.08 11.86
CA GLU A 52 -23.32 0.65 10.66
C GLU A 52 -22.12 1.11 9.84
N LEU A 53 -22.24 1.06 8.50
CA LEU A 53 -21.20 1.46 7.56
C LEU A 53 -20.86 2.97 7.64
N SER A 54 -21.84 3.78 8.04
CA SER A 54 -21.70 5.22 8.28
C SER A 54 -20.69 5.54 9.39
N GLN A 55 -20.53 4.65 10.37
CA GLN A 55 -19.67 4.88 11.52
C GLN A 55 -18.18 4.94 11.14
N THR A 56 -17.78 4.26 10.08
CA THR A 56 -16.39 4.23 9.60
C THR A 56 -16.11 5.24 8.48
N GLU A 57 -17.11 5.98 7.98
CA GLU A 57 -16.96 6.91 6.85
C GLU A 57 -15.94 8.00 7.11
N LEU A 58 -15.98 8.61 8.30
CA LEU A 58 -15.06 9.68 8.67
C LEU A 58 -13.61 9.18 8.70
N LEU A 59 -13.39 7.99 9.27
CA LEU A 59 -12.06 7.37 9.29
C LEU A 59 -11.60 7.00 7.87
N ALA A 60 -12.50 6.48 7.04
CA ALA A 60 -12.21 6.15 5.65
C ALA A 60 -11.80 7.38 4.83
N ASP A 61 -12.48 8.52 5.01
CA ASP A 61 -12.14 9.76 4.31
C ASP A 61 -10.76 10.28 4.73
N ILE A 62 -10.45 10.28 6.03
CA ILE A 62 -9.12 10.68 6.53
C ILE A 62 -8.02 9.79 5.91
N ILE A 63 -8.22 8.46 5.95
CA ILE A 63 -7.26 7.49 5.39
C ILE A 63 -7.10 7.72 3.88
N TYR A 64 -8.20 7.90 3.15
CA TYR A 64 -8.13 8.14 1.71
C TYR A 64 -7.37 9.43 1.38
N ARG A 65 -7.67 10.55 2.06
CA ARG A 65 -6.99 11.82 1.83
C ARG A 65 -5.48 11.73 2.08
N LYS A 66 -5.05 10.95 3.08
CA LYS A 66 -3.63 10.78 3.42
C LYS A 66 -2.89 9.77 2.54
N THR A 67 -3.60 8.87 1.86
CA THR A 67 -2.98 7.75 1.13
C THR A 67 -3.23 7.80 -0.37
N GLY A 68 -4.15 8.65 -0.84
CA GLY A 68 -4.62 8.69 -2.22
C GLY A 68 -5.26 7.36 -2.67
N GLY A 69 -5.68 6.51 -1.73
CA GLY A 69 -6.21 5.18 -2.04
C GLY A 69 -5.15 4.15 -2.45
N ASN A 70 -3.85 4.47 -2.35
CA ASN A 70 -2.82 3.48 -2.65
C ASN A 70 -2.87 2.34 -1.61
N ALA A 71 -3.17 1.11 -2.04
CA ALA A 71 -3.44 -0.01 -1.14
C ALA A 71 -2.29 -0.31 -0.16
N LEU A 72 -1.03 -0.11 -0.58
CA LEU A 72 0.12 -0.24 0.32
C LEU A 72 0.08 0.84 1.41
N LEU A 73 -0.11 2.11 1.03
CA LEU A 73 -0.19 3.22 1.97
C LEU A 73 -1.39 3.09 2.90
N VAL A 74 -2.56 2.67 2.40
CA VAL A 74 -3.77 2.39 3.22
C VAL A 74 -3.44 1.37 4.30
N ASN A 75 -2.86 0.22 3.94
CA ASN A 75 -2.51 -0.83 4.90
C ASN A 75 -1.48 -0.34 5.93
N GLN A 76 -0.45 0.37 5.49
CA GLN A 76 0.59 0.88 6.39
C GLN A 76 0.07 1.98 7.31
N PHE A 77 -0.82 2.84 6.81
CA PHE A 77 -1.43 3.89 7.61
C PHE A 77 -2.33 3.27 8.69
N ILE A 78 -3.18 2.29 8.35
CA ILE A 78 -4.02 1.59 9.34
C ILE A 78 -3.16 0.93 10.43
N LYS A 79 -2.06 0.25 10.05
CA LYS A 79 -1.11 -0.32 11.02
C LYS A 79 -0.49 0.74 11.92
N TYR A 80 -0.03 1.84 11.33
CA TYR A 80 0.49 2.97 12.09
C TYR A 80 -0.55 3.50 13.09
N LEU A 81 -1.83 3.62 12.71
CA LEU A 81 -2.88 4.06 13.64
C LEU A 81 -3.01 3.12 14.85
N TRP A 82 -2.90 1.82 14.62
CA TRP A 82 -2.93 0.82 15.68
C TRP A 82 -1.69 0.90 16.57
N ASP A 83 -0.49 0.91 15.97
CA ASP A 83 0.78 0.89 16.68
C ASP A 83 0.97 2.14 17.56
N ASP A 84 0.54 3.32 17.08
CA ASP A 84 0.60 4.59 17.82
C ASP A 84 -0.59 4.81 18.78
N GLY A 85 -1.50 3.83 18.90
CA GLY A 85 -2.68 3.91 19.78
C GLY A 85 -3.74 4.93 19.34
N LEU A 86 -3.71 5.38 18.09
CA LEU A 86 -4.69 6.30 17.49
C LEU A 86 -5.96 5.60 17.03
N LEU A 87 -5.90 4.29 16.84
CA LEU A 87 -7.02 3.38 16.62
C LEU A 87 -6.92 2.26 17.65
N TRP A 88 -7.92 2.11 18.52
CA TRP A 88 -7.87 1.13 19.60
C TRP A 88 -9.24 0.53 19.89
N PHE A 89 -9.25 -0.69 20.45
CA PHE A 89 -10.48 -1.30 20.95
C PHE A 89 -10.77 -0.84 22.38
N SER A 90 -11.91 -0.19 22.58
CA SER A 90 -12.35 0.28 23.90
C SER A 90 -13.20 -0.80 24.58
N PHE A 91 -12.60 -1.61 25.44
CA PHE A 91 -13.28 -2.68 26.20
C PHE A 91 -14.51 -2.18 26.99
N ARG A 92 -14.43 -0.98 27.59
CA ARG A 92 -15.56 -0.37 28.34
C ARG A 92 -16.81 -0.19 27.49
N HIS A 93 -16.63 0.18 26.22
CA HIS A 93 -17.71 0.45 25.29
C HIS A 93 -17.94 -0.69 24.28
N ARG A 94 -17.07 -1.71 24.31
CA ARG A 94 -17.03 -2.85 23.39
C ARG A 94 -17.09 -2.43 21.92
N CYS A 95 -16.38 -1.35 21.58
CA CYS A 95 -16.29 -0.82 20.23
C CYS A 95 -14.90 -0.26 19.97
N TRP A 96 -14.55 -0.14 18.70
CA TRP A 96 -13.34 0.57 18.31
C TRP A 96 -13.53 2.08 18.42
N LYS A 97 -12.46 2.77 18.78
CA LYS A 97 -12.40 4.22 18.85
C LYS A 97 -11.14 4.71 18.16
N TRP A 98 -11.20 5.96 17.72
CA TRP A 98 -10.09 6.66 17.13
C TRP A 98 -10.14 8.14 17.47
N ASP A 99 -8.98 8.79 17.49
CA ASP A 99 -8.86 10.23 17.72
C ASP A 99 -8.76 10.98 16.40
N THR A 100 -9.90 11.50 15.92
CA THR A 100 -9.96 12.24 14.66
C THR A 100 -9.11 13.50 14.66
N LYS A 101 -8.96 14.20 15.80
CA LYS A 101 -8.18 15.44 15.86
C LYS A 101 -6.69 15.16 15.66
N THR A 102 -6.19 14.12 16.32
CA THR A 102 -4.79 13.71 16.20
C THR A 102 -4.51 13.07 14.84
N LEU A 103 -5.49 12.36 14.27
CA LEU A 103 -5.37 11.82 12.92
C LEU A 103 -5.21 12.91 11.86
N GLU A 104 -6.00 13.98 11.94
CA GLU A 104 -5.93 15.07 10.96
C GLU A 104 -4.57 15.79 11.01
N SER A 105 -4.05 16.07 12.22
CA SER A 105 -2.82 16.84 12.41
C SER A 105 -1.52 16.10 12.10
N LYS A 106 -1.52 14.76 12.10
CA LYS A 106 -0.31 13.97 11.81
C LYS A 106 -0.16 13.69 10.32
N ASP A 107 0.84 14.28 9.70
CA ASP A 107 1.32 13.83 8.39
C ASP A 107 2.25 12.64 8.56
N VAL A 108 1.86 11.49 8.01
CA VAL A 108 2.59 10.24 8.23
C VAL A 108 3.45 9.90 7.00
N PHE A 109 2.85 9.87 5.81
CA PHE A 109 3.55 9.53 4.56
C PHE A 109 3.03 10.41 3.41
N LYS A 110 3.89 11.10 2.66
CA LYS A 110 3.44 11.86 1.46
C LYS A 110 3.34 10.96 0.23
N ASN A 111 4.13 9.89 0.16
CA ASN A 111 4.09 8.89 -0.90
C ASN A 111 4.71 7.55 -0.42
N ALA A 112 4.73 6.54 -1.31
CA ALA A 112 5.31 5.23 -1.01
C ALA A 112 6.83 5.27 -0.76
N ALA A 113 7.57 6.16 -1.42
CA ALA A 113 9.02 6.29 -1.23
C ALA A 113 9.35 6.83 0.17
N ASP A 114 8.57 7.79 0.68
CA ASP A 114 8.73 8.34 2.04
C ASP A 114 8.51 7.25 3.09
N LEU A 115 7.45 6.45 2.93
CA LEU A 115 7.16 5.31 3.80
C LEU A 115 8.34 4.32 3.84
N ILE A 116 8.85 3.92 2.67
CA ILE A 116 9.95 2.96 2.59
C ILE A 116 11.24 3.57 3.16
N SER A 117 11.49 4.85 2.90
CA SER A 117 12.66 5.56 3.43
C SER A 117 12.64 5.60 4.96
N GLN A 118 11.50 5.94 5.58
CA GLN A 118 11.36 5.92 7.03
C GLN A 118 11.61 4.53 7.59
N LYS A 119 11.04 3.47 6.98
CA LYS A 119 11.28 2.10 7.41
C LYS A 119 12.74 1.69 7.34
N ILE A 120 13.46 2.11 6.29
CA ILE A 120 14.90 1.83 6.15
C ILE A 120 15.68 2.54 7.25
N LEU A 121 15.33 3.77 7.61
CA LEU A 121 16.01 4.52 8.68
C LEU A 121 15.89 3.86 10.07
N PHE A 122 14.83 3.08 10.30
CA PHE A 122 14.66 2.30 11.54
C PHE A 122 15.49 1.00 11.58
N LEU A 123 16.12 0.60 10.47
CA LEU A 123 16.94 -0.60 10.44
C LEU A 123 18.35 -0.34 11.02
N PRO A 124 19.01 -1.36 11.57
CA PRO A 124 20.43 -1.30 11.92
C PRO A 124 21.32 -0.79 10.76
N THR A 125 22.40 -0.09 11.10
CA THR A 125 23.27 0.60 10.12
C THR A 125 23.90 -0.35 9.09
N ASP A 126 24.26 -1.56 9.51
CA ASP A 126 24.76 -2.64 8.66
C ASP A 126 23.71 -3.06 7.61
N ILE A 127 22.45 -3.20 8.02
CA ILE A 127 21.34 -3.52 7.09
C ILE A 127 21.10 -2.34 6.13
N GLN A 128 21.14 -1.10 6.61
CA GLN A 128 21.01 0.07 5.74
C GLN A 128 22.12 0.14 4.69
N LEU A 129 23.37 -0.18 5.07
CA LEU A 129 24.51 -0.21 4.17
C LEU A 129 24.36 -1.29 3.10
N ALA A 130 23.92 -2.49 3.50
CA ALA A 130 23.64 -3.59 2.59
C ALA A 130 22.54 -3.21 1.58
N LEU A 131 21.42 -2.62 2.04
CA LEU A 131 20.33 -2.17 1.17
C LEU A 131 20.79 -1.09 0.18
N LYS A 132 21.65 -0.16 0.58
CA LYS A 132 22.22 0.86 -0.32
C LYS A 132 23.04 0.24 -1.44
N LYS A 133 23.90 -0.75 -1.12
CA LYS A 133 24.69 -1.47 -2.12
C LYS A 133 23.79 -2.28 -3.06
N MET A 134 22.78 -2.96 -2.51
CA MET A 134 21.83 -3.77 -3.29
C MET A 134 20.96 -2.93 -4.23
N ALA A 135 20.62 -1.69 -3.86
CA ALA A 135 19.86 -0.78 -4.71
C ALA A 135 20.55 -0.46 -6.05
N CYS A 136 21.88 -0.64 -6.15
CA CYS A 136 22.62 -0.45 -7.39
C CYS A 136 22.55 -1.65 -8.36
N ILE A 137 22.05 -2.81 -7.91
CA ILE A 137 22.13 -4.08 -8.66
C ILE A 137 20.86 -4.33 -9.48
N GLY A 138 19.71 -3.82 -9.03
CA GLY A 138 18.43 -3.94 -9.71
C GLY A 138 17.33 -4.48 -8.80
N SER A 139 16.18 -4.85 -9.37
CA SER A 139 15.02 -5.35 -8.64
C SER A 139 15.13 -6.82 -8.19
N GLN A 140 16.11 -7.55 -8.73
CA GLN A 140 16.40 -8.95 -8.42
C GLN A 140 17.91 -9.14 -8.33
N CYS A 141 18.35 -9.99 -7.41
CA CYS A 141 19.76 -10.25 -7.15
C CYS A 141 19.94 -11.67 -6.62
N ASP A 142 21.01 -12.34 -7.03
CA ASP A 142 21.37 -13.67 -6.51
C ASP A 142 21.88 -13.53 -5.05
N ILE A 143 21.54 -14.50 -4.21
CA ILE A 143 21.99 -14.51 -2.81
C ILE A 143 23.51 -14.55 -2.67
N THR A 144 24.22 -15.11 -3.66
CA THR A 144 25.68 -15.10 -3.71
C THR A 144 26.26 -13.68 -3.78
N ILE A 145 25.56 -12.74 -4.42
CA ILE A 145 25.96 -11.33 -4.46
C ILE A 145 25.74 -10.66 -3.10
N LEU A 146 24.71 -11.06 -2.35
CA LEU A 146 24.49 -10.59 -0.98
C LEU A 146 25.64 -10.99 -0.04
N LEU A 147 26.26 -12.15 -0.27
CA LEU A 147 27.43 -12.62 0.50
C LEU A 147 28.72 -11.83 0.22
N LEU A 148 28.75 -11.02 -0.85
CA LEU A 148 29.90 -10.18 -1.22
C LEU A 148 29.81 -8.76 -0.64
N ILE A 149 28.71 -8.43 0.04
CA ILE A 149 28.36 -7.09 0.52
C ILE A 149 28.63 -6.95 2.02
#